data_AF-A0A2E0SAS8-F1
#
_entry.id   AF-A0A2E0SAS8-F1
#
_cell.length_a   1.000
_cell.length_b   1.000
_cell.length_c   1.000
_cell.angle_alpha   90.00
_cell.angle_beta   90.00
_cell.angle_gamma   90.00
#
_symmetry.space_group_name_H-M   'P 1'
#
loop_
_entity.id
_entity.type
_entity.pdbx_description
1 polymer ?
#
loop_
_entity_poly.entity_id
_entity_poly.type
_entity_poly.pdbx_seq_one_letter_code
_entity_poly.pdbx_strand_id
1 'polypeptide(L)'
;MSWKQKVLKFLVRSRRLTPGEKLASRIGYFGAGFLVAAQWTIEPMLYIAGFCCVLIQVASRKQWNLVALNINGLVAWIKHLIT
;
A
#
# COMPACT_ATOMS: atom_id res chain seq x y z
N MET A 1 -17.81 -1.56 35.96
CA MET A 1 -17.03 -1.92 34.75
C MET A 1 -15.98 -2.95 35.14
N SER A 2 -16.04 -4.14 34.55
CA SER A 2 -15.12 -5.26 34.81
C SER A 2 -13.69 -4.90 34.39
N TRP A 3 -12.68 -5.42 35.10
CA TRP A 3 -11.25 -5.25 34.78
C TRP A 3 -10.94 -5.60 33.32
N LYS A 4 -11.63 -6.62 32.77
CA LYS A 4 -11.55 -7.01 31.36
C LYS A 4 -11.91 -5.86 30.40
N GLN A 5 -12.92 -5.05 30.75
CA GLN A 5 -13.37 -3.93 29.92
C GLN A 5 -12.36 -2.76 29.90
N LYS A 6 -11.60 -2.56 31.00
CA LYS A 6 -10.54 -1.54 31.05
C LYS A 6 -9.36 -1.92 30.15
N VAL A 7 -8.95 -3.20 30.17
CA VAL A 7 -7.88 -3.72 29.30
C VAL A 7 -8.30 -3.60 27.82
N LEU A 8 -9.51 -4.03 27.47
CA LEU A 8 -10.06 -3.89 26.11
C LEU A 8 -10.10 -2.42 25.64
N LYS A 9 -10.54 -1.49 26.49
CA LYS A 9 -10.54 -0.06 26.16
C LYS A 9 -9.14 0.53 25.99
N PHE A 10 -8.16 0.05 26.75
CA PHE A 10 -6.77 0.48 26.62
C PHE A 10 -6.13 -0.01 25.31
N LEU A 11 -6.46 -1.23 24.88
CA LEU A 11 -6.01 -1.82 23.62
C LEU A 11 -6.67 -1.17 22.39
N VAL A 12 -7.92 -0.69 22.53
CA VAL A 12 -8.59 0.10 21.49
C VAL A 12 -8.05 1.52 21.48
N ARG A 13 -6.82 1.68 20.97
CA ARG A 13 -6.31 2.99 20.59
C ARG A 13 -6.99 3.38 19.28
N SER A 14 -8.13 4.07 19.38
CA SER A 14 -8.82 4.63 18.23
C SER A 14 -7.99 5.76 17.62
N ARG A 15 -7.04 5.42 16.74
CA ARG A 15 -6.36 6.42 15.90
C ARG A 15 -7.33 6.81 14.79
N ARG A 16 -7.85 8.04 14.85
CA ARG A 16 -8.51 8.65 13.70
C ARG A 16 -7.45 8.79 12.60
N LEU A 17 -7.77 8.26 11.41
CA LEU A 17 -6.92 8.40 10.24
C LEU A 17 -6.83 9.88 9.86
N THR A 18 -5.61 10.35 9.69
CA THR A 18 -5.35 11.70 9.17
C THR A 18 -5.86 11.81 7.72
N PRO A 19 -6.23 13.01 7.26
CA PRO A 19 -6.68 13.21 5.88
C PRO A 19 -5.69 12.66 4.84
N GLY A 20 -4.38 12.78 5.10
CA GLY A 20 -3.32 12.22 4.25
C GLY A 20 -3.37 10.70 4.16
N GLU A 21 -3.56 9.98 5.27
CA GLU A 21 -3.69 8.51 5.27
C GLU A 21 -4.93 8.03 4.50
N LYS A 22 -6.02 8.80 4.52
CA LYS A 22 -7.23 8.50 3.73
C LYS A 22 -6.98 8.67 2.24
N LEU A 23 -6.28 9.73 1.84
CA LEU A 23 -5.90 9.95 0.44
C LEU A 23 -4.94 8.86 -0.04
N ALA A 24 -3.92 8.52 0.76
CA ALA A 24 -2.98 7.45 0.45
C ALA A 24 -3.69 6.09 0.29
N SER A 25 -4.72 5.82 1.10
CA SER A 25 -5.53 4.62 0.95
C SER A 25 -6.32 4.60 -0.37
N ARG A 26 -6.85 5.75 -0.81
CA ARG A 26 -7.54 5.87 -2.10
C ARG A 26 -6.60 5.69 -3.28
N ILE A 27 -5.42 6.30 -3.25
CA ILE A 27 -4.38 6.13 -4.27
C ILE A 27 -3.94 4.66 -4.33
N GLY A 28 -3.82 4.00 -3.18
CA GLY A 28 -3.54 2.57 -3.09
C GLY A 28 -4.57 1.70 -3.80
N TYR A 29 -5.87 2.00 -3.67
CA TYR A 29 -6.92 1.27 -4.40
C TYR A 29 -6.80 1.42 -5.92
N PHE A 30 -6.44 2.61 -6.42
CA PHE A 30 -6.14 2.78 -7.84
C PHE A 30 -4.90 1.98 -8.26
N GLY A 31 -3.87 1.95 -7.42
CA GLY A 31 -2.66 1.14 -7.65
C GLY A 31 -2.95 -0.35 -7.76
N ALA A 32 -3.79 -0.89 -6.88
CA ALA A 32 -4.23 -2.29 -6.97
C ALA A 32 -5.00 -2.56 -8.28
N GLY A 33 -5.85 -1.62 -8.70
CA GLY A 33 -6.54 -1.70 -10.00
C GLY A 33 -5.57 -1.75 -11.18
N PHE A 34 -4.53 -0.90 -11.18
CA PHE A 34 -3.50 -0.91 -12.21
C PHE A 34 -2.69 -2.21 -12.21
N LEU A 35 -2.38 -2.79 -11.05
CA LEU A 35 -1.70 -4.09 -10.97
C LEU A 35 -2.56 -5.23 -11.53
N VAL A 36 -3.88 -5.22 -11.27
CA VAL A 36 -4.80 -6.21 -11.83
C VAL A 36 -4.94 -6.03 -13.35
N ALA A 37 -5.03 -4.78 -13.83
CA ALA A 37 -5.05 -4.49 -15.26
C ALA A 37 -3.74 -4.92 -15.94
N ALA A 38 -2.60 -4.64 -15.30
CA ALA A 38 -1.28 -5.05 -15.77
C ALA A 38 -1.17 -6.57 -15.94
N GLN A 39 -1.83 -7.36 -15.09
CA GLN A 39 -1.85 -8.81 -15.23
C GLN A 39 -2.52 -9.28 -16.53
N TRP A 40 -3.52 -8.56 -17.04
CA TRP A 40 -4.22 -8.89 -18.28
C TRP A 40 -3.55 -8.31 -19.52
N THR A 41 -2.94 -7.13 -19.42
CA THR A 41 -2.27 -6.45 -20.55
C THR A 41 -0.79 -6.86 -20.70
N ILE A 42 -0.17 -7.40 -19.64
CA ILE A 42 1.25 -7.79 -19.56
C ILE A 42 2.21 -6.61 -19.87
N GLU A 43 1.71 -5.37 -19.84
CA GLU A 43 2.52 -4.20 -20.09
C GLU A 43 3.29 -3.76 -18.83
N PRO A 44 4.63 -3.64 -18.90
CA PRO A 44 5.47 -3.25 -17.76
C PRO A 44 5.16 -1.84 -17.23
N MET A 45 4.65 -0.93 -18.08
CA MET A 45 4.27 0.42 -17.66
C MET A 45 3.13 0.42 -16.63
N LEU A 46 2.13 -0.46 -16.78
CA LEU A 46 1.02 -0.56 -15.82
C LEU A 46 1.49 -1.14 -14.48
N TYR A 47 2.44 -2.07 -14.49
CA TYR A 47 3.06 -2.56 -13.25
C TYR A 47 3.78 -1.43 -12.51
N ILE A 48 4.61 -0.63 -13.21
CA ILE A 48 5.34 0.48 -12.59
C ILE A 48 4.38 1.52 -11.99
N ALA A 49 3.33 1.90 -12.74
CA ALA A 49 2.30 2.81 -12.23
C ALA A 49 1.57 2.24 -11.00
N GLY A 50 1.20 0.96 -11.04
CA GLY A 50 0.57 0.26 -9.92
C GLY A 50 1.44 0.20 -8.67
N PHE A 51 2.71 -0.19 -8.81
CA PHE A 51 3.67 -0.24 -7.70
C PHE A 51 3.94 1.16 -7.11
N CYS A 52 4.04 2.21 -7.92
CA CYS A 52 4.16 3.58 -7.43
C CYS A 52 2.97 3.99 -6.54
N CYS A 53 1.73 3.72 -6.99
CA CYS A 53 0.53 4.04 -6.24
C CYS A 53 0.41 3.24 -4.92
N VAL A 54 0.73 1.94 -4.94
CA VAL A 54 0.72 1.08 -3.74
C VAL A 54 1.85 1.49 -2.77
N LEU A 55 3.01 1.92 -3.28
CA LEU A 55 4.12 2.37 -2.44
C LEU A 55 3.73 3.57 -1.56
N ILE A 56 2.99 4.54 -2.11
CA ILE A 56 2.48 5.70 -1.37
C ILE A 56 1.56 5.27 -0.21
N GLN A 57 0.67 4.30 -0.46
CA GLN A 57 -0.21 3.74 0.57
C GLN A 57 0.59 3.09 1.70
N VAL A 58 1.51 2.19 1.36
CA VAL A 58 2.24 1.37 2.33
C VAL A 58 3.24 2.22 3.13
N ALA A 59 3.86 3.21 2.50
CA ALA A 59 4.71 4.19 3.18
C ALA A 59 3.91 5.04 4.17
N SER A 60 2.69 5.48 3.79
CA SER A 60 1.80 6.20 4.70
C SER A 60 1.38 5.37 5.92
N ARG A 61 1.28 4.05 5.78
CA ARG A 61 0.98 3.11 6.88
C ARG A 61 2.21 2.74 7.72
N LYS A 62 3.41 3.21 7.35
CA LYS A 62 4.70 2.85 7.98
C LYS A 62 4.95 1.34 8.03
N GLN A 63 4.45 0.60 7.04
CA GLN A 63 4.66 -0.85 6.92
C GLN A 63 5.95 -1.13 6.15
N TRP A 64 7.10 -0.85 6.77
CA TRP A 64 8.42 -0.83 6.12
C TRP A 64 8.80 -2.14 5.41
N ASN A 65 8.35 -3.30 5.90
CA ASN A 65 8.55 -4.57 5.21
C ASN A 65 7.85 -4.61 3.84
N LEU A 66 6.59 -4.17 3.80
CA LEU A 66 5.83 -4.08 2.56
C LEU A 66 6.35 -2.96 1.66
N VAL A 67 6.93 -1.88 2.23
CA VAL A 67 7.60 -0.83 1.44
C VAL A 67 8.78 -1.43 0.68
N ALA A 68 9.66 -2.17 1.36
CA ALA A 68 10.81 -2.82 0.73
C ALA A 68 10.38 -3.80 -0.37
N LEU A 69 9.31 -4.58 -0.15
CA LEU A 69 8.76 -5.49 -1.14
C LEU A 69 8.26 -4.76 -2.40
N ASN A 70 7.51 -3.66 -2.24
CA ASN A 70 7.01 -2.89 -3.38
C ASN A 70 8.14 -2.21 -4.16
N ILE A 71 9.21 -1.75 -3.48
CA ILE A 71 10.41 -1.22 -4.13
C ILE A 71 11.13 -2.31 -4.93
N ASN A 72 11.25 -3.51 -4.38
CA ASN A 72 11.87 -4.63 -5.09
C ASN A 72 11.09 -5.00 -6.37
N GLY A 73 9.76 -5.09 -6.27
CA GLY A 73 8.89 -5.30 -7.44
C GLY A 73 9.04 -4.19 -8.48
N LEU A 74 9.06 -2.92 -8.06
CA LEU A 74 9.27 -1.78 -8.94
C LEU A 74 10.60 -1.90 -9.72
N VAL A 75 11.70 -2.25 -9.04
CA VAL A 75 13.02 -2.43 -9.67
C VAL A 75 12.99 -3.59 -10.68
N ALA A 76 12.29 -4.69 -10.38
CA ALA A 76 12.16 -5.82 -11.31
C ALA A 76 11.46 -5.40 -12.61
N TRP A 77 10.33 -4.69 -12.52
CA TRP A 77 9.59 -4.23 -13.70
C TRP A 77 10.28 -3.11 -14.47
N ILE A 78 11.03 -2.24 -13.79
CA ILE A 78 11.90 -1.26 -14.47
C ILE A 78 12.98 -1.98 -15.28
N LYS A 79 13.62 -3.01 -14.73
CA LYS A 79 14.60 -3.81 -15.49
C LYS A 79 13.96 -4.50 -16.70
N HIS A 80 12.77 -5.05 -16.52
CA HIS A 80 12.00 -5.68 -17.60
C HIS A 80 11.56 -4.70 -18.70
N LEU A 81 11.39 -3.40 -18.38
CA LEU A 81 11.13 -2.38 -19.38
C LEU A 81 12.38 -2.01 -20.20
N ILE A 82 13.57 -2.13 -19.60
CA ILE A 82 14.85 -1.70 -20.20
C ILE A 82 15.52 -2.83 -21.00
N THR A 83 15.29 -4.10 -20.63
CA THR A 83 15.89 -5.29 -21.26
C THR A 83 14.93 -5.93 -22.23
#